data_AF-A0A7K9C3Q2-F1
#
_entry.id   AF-A0A7K9C3Q2-F1
#
_cell.length_a   1.000
_cell.length_b   1.000
_cell.length_c   1.000
_cell.angle_alpha   90.00
_cell.angle_beta   90.00
_cell.angle_gamma   90.00
#
_symmetry.space_group_name_H-M   'P 1'
#
loop_
_entity.id
_entity.type
_entity.pdbx_description
1 polymer ?
#
loop_
_entity_poly.entity_id
_entity_poly.type
_entity_poly.pdbx_seq_one_letter_code
_entity_poly.pdbx_strand_id
1 'polypeptide(L)'
;LFPQHSGLYEYKVFGGLADCPPELCVDVYMDLDFRKQWDHYVKELCEETYDGEKVIYWEVKFPFPLSNRDYVYVRECREMEMDGRKIWVVLAQSVSVPQCPEKPGIIRVSSYKQSLVIESDGKAGSKVYMYYFDNPGGMIPSWLVNWAAKSGVPAFLKDIQKACHSYPKST
;
A
#
# COMPACT_ATOMS: atom_id res chain seq x y z
N LEU A 1 17.53 -8.15 18.67
CA LEU A 1 17.88 -6.79 19.15
C LEU A 1 17.22 -5.80 18.19
N PHE A 2 16.03 -5.28 18.54
CA PHE A 2 15.40 -4.21 17.76
C PHE A 2 16.04 -2.89 18.19
N PRO A 3 16.68 -2.11 17.30
CA PRO A 3 17.31 -0.87 17.70
C PRO A 3 16.22 0.18 17.97
N GLN A 4 16.04 0.49 19.24
CA GLN A 4 15.05 1.42 19.76
C GLN A 4 15.62 2.84 19.79
N HIS A 5 15.82 3.50 18.63
CA HIS A 5 16.42 4.85 18.61
C HIS A 5 15.90 5.86 17.55
N SER A 6 15.04 5.49 16.61
CA SER A 6 14.64 6.42 15.53
C SER A 6 13.27 7.10 15.71
N GLY A 7 12.42 6.63 16.63
CA GLY A 7 11.02 7.07 16.69
C GLY A 7 10.17 6.64 15.48
N LEU A 8 10.72 5.76 14.62
CA LEU A 8 10.03 5.16 13.49
C LEU A 8 9.29 3.90 13.95
N TYR A 9 8.22 3.56 13.23
CA TYR A 9 7.36 2.43 13.55
C TYR A 9 7.32 1.45 12.39
N GLU A 10 7.32 0.16 12.72
CA GLU A 10 6.97 -0.92 11.81
C GLU A 10 5.56 -1.40 12.13
N TYR A 11 4.79 -1.70 11.09
CA TYR A 11 3.41 -2.13 11.22
C TYR A 11 3.23 -3.53 10.67
N LYS A 12 2.44 -4.33 11.38
CA LYS A 12 1.93 -5.61 10.91
C LYS A 12 0.42 -5.60 11.00
N VAL A 13 -0.24 -5.94 9.90
CA VAL A 13 -1.69 -6.04 9.80
C VAL A 13 -2.04 -7.49 9.51
N PHE A 14 -2.98 -8.03 10.29
CA PHE A 14 -3.59 -9.32 10.08
C PHE A 14 -5.09 -9.09 9.97
N GLY A 15 -5.73 -9.68 8.97
CA GLY A 15 -7.17 -9.50 8.78
C GLY A 15 -7.75 -10.45 7.75
N GLY A 16 -9.03 -10.26 7.49
CA GLY A 16 -9.72 -10.95 6.40
C GLY A 16 -10.69 -10.03 5.68
N LEU A 17 -10.87 -10.28 4.39
CA LEU A 17 -11.84 -9.62 3.54
C LEU A 17 -12.89 -10.66 3.17
N ALA A 18 -14.03 -10.63 3.87
CA ALA A 18 -15.14 -11.52 3.59
C ALA A 18 -15.72 -11.23 2.20
N ASP A 19 -16.16 -12.28 1.51
CA ASP A 19 -16.78 -12.24 0.18
C ASP A 19 -15.91 -11.62 -0.92
N CYS A 20 -14.60 -11.50 -0.67
CA CYS A 20 -13.61 -11.04 -1.62
C CYS A 20 -12.56 -12.15 -1.85
N PRO A 21 -12.65 -12.91 -2.96
CA PRO A 21 -11.68 -13.94 -3.29
C PRO A 21 -10.25 -13.38 -3.45
N PRO A 22 -9.19 -14.16 -3.18
CA PRO A 22 -7.81 -13.68 -3.22
C PRO A 22 -7.40 -13.02 -4.54
N GLU A 23 -7.76 -13.65 -5.67
CA GLU A 23 -7.46 -13.14 -7.01
C GLU A 23 -8.05 -11.74 -7.22
N LEU A 24 -9.32 -11.55 -6.88
CA LEU A 24 -9.99 -10.26 -6.95
C LEU A 24 -9.30 -9.21 -6.06
N CYS A 25 -8.91 -9.58 -4.83
CA CYS A 25 -8.20 -8.67 -3.94
C CYS A 25 -6.84 -8.24 -4.52
N VAL A 26 -6.12 -9.17 -5.17
CA VAL A 26 -4.84 -8.89 -5.83
C VAL A 26 -5.04 -7.98 -7.03
N ASP A 27 -6.03 -8.24 -7.88
CA ASP A 27 -6.33 -7.41 -9.06
C ASP A 27 -6.63 -5.97 -8.64
N VAL A 28 -7.53 -5.79 -7.66
CA VAL A 28 -7.87 -4.47 -7.10
C VAL A 28 -6.66 -3.78 -6.46
N TYR A 29 -5.77 -4.53 -5.81
CA TYR A 29 -4.56 -3.98 -5.19
C TYR A 29 -3.53 -3.53 -6.23
N MET A 30 -3.43 -4.26 -7.34
CA MET A 30 -2.44 -4.02 -8.40
C MET A 30 -2.90 -2.95 -9.40
N ASP A 31 -4.21 -2.77 -9.59
CA ASP A 31 -4.79 -1.81 -10.52
C ASP A 31 -4.68 -0.34 -10.01
N LEU A 32 -3.70 0.39 -10.53
CA LEU A 32 -3.46 1.78 -10.15
C LEU A 32 -4.53 2.74 -10.72
N ASP A 33 -5.11 2.41 -11.87
CA ASP A 33 -6.14 3.24 -12.49
C ASP A 33 -7.45 3.15 -11.74
N PHE A 34 -7.82 1.94 -11.30
CA PHE A 34 -8.95 1.75 -10.42
C PHE A 34 -8.69 2.32 -9.03
N ARG A 35 -7.46 2.22 -8.49
CA ARG A 35 -7.09 2.81 -7.20
C ARG A 35 -7.39 4.31 -7.12
N LYS A 36 -7.12 5.06 -8.20
CA LYS A 36 -7.43 6.50 -8.30
C LYS A 36 -8.92 6.81 -8.20
N GLN A 37 -9.81 5.86 -8.50
CA GLN A 37 -11.25 6.08 -8.52
C GLN A 37 -11.87 6.00 -7.11
N TRP A 38 -11.33 5.16 -6.23
CA TRP A 38 -11.92 4.90 -4.92
C TRP A 38 -11.08 5.39 -3.73
N ASP A 39 -9.76 5.50 -3.87
CA ASP A 39 -8.91 5.95 -2.76
C ASP A 39 -8.80 7.47 -2.68
N HIS A 40 -9.52 8.05 -1.73
CA HIS A 40 -9.56 9.49 -1.50
C HIS A 40 -8.23 10.09 -1.03
N TYR A 41 -7.30 9.28 -0.50
CA TYR A 41 -5.98 9.73 -0.05
C TYR A 41 -5.01 9.90 -1.23
N VAL A 42 -5.29 9.35 -2.40
CA VAL A 42 -4.46 9.53 -3.60
C VAL A 42 -4.58 10.97 -4.09
N LYS A 43 -3.44 11.65 -4.23
CA LYS A 43 -3.33 12.96 -4.91
C LYS A 43 -2.90 12.78 -6.36
N GLU A 44 -1.88 11.97 -6.59
CA GLU A 44 -1.33 11.63 -7.90
C GLU A 44 -0.79 10.19 -7.83
N LEU A 45 -1.01 9.39 -8.86
CA LEU A 45 -0.58 7.99 -8.92
C LEU A 45 -0.37 7.56 -10.38
N CYS A 46 0.84 7.15 -10.71
CA CYS A 46 1.21 6.66 -12.04
C CYS A 46 2.29 5.57 -11.97
N GLU A 47 2.35 4.75 -13.02
CA GLU A 47 3.42 3.80 -13.28
C GLU A 47 4.10 4.21 -14.58
N GLU A 48 5.42 4.36 -14.53
CA GLU A 48 6.26 4.68 -15.68
C GLU A 48 7.37 3.63 -15.80
N THR A 49 7.90 3.43 -17.01
CA THR A 49 9.02 2.50 -17.22
C THR A 49 10.30 3.29 -17.45
N TYR A 50 11.29 3.12 -16.57
CA TYR A 50 12.62 3.70 -16.68
C TYR A 50 13.65 2.59 -16.81
N ASP A 51 14.45 2.62 -17.88
CA ASP A 51 15.52 1.63 -18.13
C ASP A 51 15.05 0.15 -18.08
N GLY A 52 13.78 -0.09 -18.45
CA GLY A 52 13.16 -1.41 -18.44
C GLY A 52 12.52 -1.82 -17.11
N GLU A 53 12.65 -1.00 -16.05
CA GLU A 53 12.03 -1.22 -14.76
C GLU A 53 10.75 -0.38 -14.61
N LYS A 54 9.67 -1.02 -14.15
CA LYS A 54 8.42 -0.34 -13.82
C LYS A 54 8.52 0.34 -12.46
N VAL A 55 8.40 1.65 -12.45
CA VAL A 55 8.48 2.50 -11.27
C VAL A 55 7.15 3.19 -11.04
N ILE A 56 6.66 3.12 -9.81
CA ILE A 56 5.42 3.74 -9.39
C ILE A 56 5.75 5.03 -8.64
N TYR A 57 5.13 6.12 -9.07
CA TYR A 57 5.05 7.36 -8.29
C TYR A 57 3.69 7.44 -7.62
N TRP A 58 3.66 7.68 -6.31
CA TRP A 58 2.43 7.84 -5.54
C TRP A 58 2.53 9.01 -4.56
N GLU A 59 1.71 10.03 -4.76
CA GLU A 59 1.50 11.13 -3.81
C GLU A 59 0.27 10.89 -2.94
N VAL A 60 0.48 10.95 -1.63
CA VAL A 60 -0.53 10.74 -0.58
C VAL A 60 -0.86 12.07 0.09
N LYS A 61 -2.16 12.38 0.15
CA LYS A 61 -2.68 13.56 0.85
C LYS A 61 -2.48 13.42 2.35
N PHE A 62 -1.83 14.41 2.96
CA PHE A 62 -1.75 14.55 4.40
C PHE A 62 -2.68 15.65 4.90
N PRO A 63 -3.21 15.57 6.13
CA PRO A 63 -4.04 16.62 6.69
C PRO A 63 -3.27 17.94 6.82
N PHE A 64 -3.83 19.04 6.31
CA PHE A 64 -3.28 20.38 6.47
C PHE A 64 -3.10 20.72 7.97
N PRO A 65 -1.96 21.27 8.41
CA PRO A 65 -0.90 21.93 7.63
C PRO A 65 0.30 21.03 7.25
N LEU A 66 0.17 19.71 7.34
CA LEU A 66 1.27 18.82 6.96
C LEU A 66 1.40 18.73 5.44
N SER A 67 2.64 18.78 4.94
CA SER A 67 2.94 18.50 3.54
C SER A 67 2.54 17.07 3.16
N ASN A 68 2.11 16.89 1.91
CA ASN A 68 1.91 15.56 1.33
C ASN A 68 3.21 14.76 1.33
N ARG A 69 3.07 13.44 1.26
CA ARG A 69 4.20 12.52 1.06
C ARG A 69 4.13 11.96 -0.34
N ASP A 70 5.28 11.85 -1.01
CA ASP A 70 5.38 11.08 -2.24
C ASP A 70 6.32 9.88 -2.06
N TYR A 71 6.00 8.82 -2.80
CA TYR A 71 6.73 7.56 -2.85
C TYR A 71 7.15 7.31 -4.29
N VAL A 72 8.40 6.88 -4.45
CA VAL A 72 8.91 6.35 -5.72
C VAL A 72 9.40 4.94 -5.44
N TYR A 73 8.74 3.94 -6.00
CA TYR A 73 8.96 2.55 -5.60
C TYR A 73 8.73 1.56 -6.76
N VAL A 74 9.36 0.40 -6.65
CA VAL A 74 9.06 -0.76 -7.50
C VAL A 74 8.12 -1.70 -6.74
N ARG A 75 7.25 -2.41 -7.47
CA ARG A 75 6.31 -3.37 -6.91
C ARG A 75 6.21 -4.60 -7.78
N GLU A 76 6.36 -5.77 -7.18
CA GLU A 76 6.17 -7.06 -7.84
C GLU A 76 5.06 -7.85 -7.14
N CYS A 77 4.25 -8.56 -7.93
CA CYS A 77 3.30 -9.55 -7.44
C CYS A 77 3.71 -10.93 -7.96
N ARG A 78 3.72 -11.94 -7.10
CA ARG A 78 3.90 -13.34 -7.49
C ARG A 78 2.84 -14.20 -6.86
N GLU A 79 2.24 -15.04 -7.70
CA GLU A 79 1.47 -16.19 -7.27
C GLU A 79 2.43 -17.33 -6.91
N MET A 80 2.21 -17.97 -5.77
CA MET A 80 3.05 -19.05 -5.25
C MET A 80 2.18 -20.15 -4.65
N GLU A 81 2.71 -21.37 -4.64
CA GLU A 81 2.13 -22.49 -3.90
C GLU A 81 3.07 -22.86 -2.73
N MET A 82 2.53 -22.88 -1.51
CA MET A 82 3.26 -23.24 -0.30
C MET A 82 2.43 -24.21 0.54
N ASP A 83 2.97 -25.40 0.79
CA ASP A 83 2.29 -26.46 1.56
C ASP A 83 0.87 -26.78 1.03
N GLY A 84 0.71 -26.81 -0.30
CA GLY A 84 -0.58 -27.04 -0.97
C GLY A 84 -1.57 -25.87 -0.88
N ARG A 85 -1.12 -24.69 -0.42
CA ARG A 85 -1.90 -23.45 -0.37
C ARG A 85 -1.45 -22.49 -1.45
N LYS A 86 -2.39 -21.99 -2.22
CA LYS A 86 -2.18 -20.90 -3.19
C LYS A 86 -2.15 -19.57 -2.44
N ILE A 87 -1.06 -18.83 -2.59
CA ILE A 87 -0.84 -17.52 -1.98
C ILE A 87 -0.38 -16.51 -3.03
N TRP A 88 -0.70 -15.24 -2.80
CA TRP A 88 -0.18 -14.13 -3.58
C TRP A 88 0.68 -13.26 -2.70
N VAL A 89 1.90 -13.00 -3.14
CA VAL A 89 2.88 -12.18 -2.44
C VAL A 89 3.15 -10.93 -3.27
N VAL A 90 2.85 -9.77 -2.71
CA VAL A 90 3.18 -8.47 -3.29
C VAL A 90 4.28 -7.82 -2.45
N LEU A 91 5.41 -7.51 -3.08
CA LEU A 91 6.53 -6.82 -2.44
C LEU A 91 6.69 -5.45 -3.07
N ALA A 92 6.89 -4.43 -2.24
CA ALA A 92 7.19 -3.08 -2.70
C ALA A 92 8.35 -2.48 -1.90
N GLN A 93 9.22 -1.74 -2.58
CA GLN A 93 10.34 -1.05 -1.95
C GLN A 93 10.69 0.25 -2.68
N SER A 94 11.10 1.27 -1.92
CA SER A 94 11.55 2.55 -2.45
C SER A 94 12.73 2.38 -3.41
N VAL A 95 12.71 3.12 -4.52
CA VAL A 95 13.84 3.28 -5.43
C VAL A 95 14.08 4.77 -5.69
N SER A 96 15.28 5.11 -6.16
CA SER A 96 15.62 6.46 -6.57
C SER A 96 16.01 6.44 -8.04
N VAL A 97 15.23 7.15 -8.85
CA VAL A 97 15.47 7.29 -10.30
C VAL A 97 15.63 8.77 -10.65
N PRO A 98 16.67 9.17 -11.43
CA PRO A 98 16.88 10.57 -11.81
C PRO A 98 15.68 11.24 -12.51
N GLN A 99 14.85 10.43 -13.17
CA GLN A 99 13.66 10.84 -13.91
C GLN A 99 12.50 11.29 -12.99
N CYS A 100 12.55 10.92 -11.71
CA CYS A 100 11.53 11.27 -10.72
C CYS A 100 12.15 11.99 -9.50
N PRO A 101 12.65 13.23 -9.68
CA PRO A 101 13.26 14.00 -8.61
C PRO A 101 12.23 14.41 -7.54
N GLU A 102 12.71 14.88 -6.40
CA GLU A 102 11.86 15.42 -5.33
C GLU A 102 11.13 16.70 -5.79
N LYS A 103 9.87 16.83 -5.40
CA LYS A 103 9.01 17.98 -5.76
C LYS A 103 8.98 18.99 -4.59
N PRO A 104 9.18 20.29 -4.84
CA PRO A 104 9.08 21.31 -3.79
C PRO A 104 7.73 21.29 -3.07
N GLY A 105 7.74 21.37 -1.73
CA GLY A 105 6.52 21.38 -0.91
C GLY A 105 5.94 20.00 -0.59
N ILE A 106 6.51 18.92 -1.15
CA ILE A 106 6.15 17.53 -0.90
C ILE A 106 7.34 16.84 -0.22
N ILE A 107 7.07 15.95 0.73
CA ILE A 107 8.11 15.22 1.48
C ILE A 107 8.32 13.85 0.84
N ARG A 108 9.52 13.61 0.31
CA ARG A 108 9.91 12.31 -0.25
C ARG A 108 10.12 11.25 0.81
N VAL A 109 9.40 10.14 0.68
CA VAL A 109 9.60 8.95 1.49
C VAL A 109 10.67 8.07 0.84
N SER A 110 11.92 8.28 1.25
CA SER A 110 13.10 7.63 0.66
C SER A 110 13.40 6.23 1.21
N SER A 111 12.78 5.86 2.34
CA SER A 111 12.88 4.53 2.93
C SER A 111 11.49 3.96 3.08
N TYR A 112 11.10 3.07 2.18
CA TYR A 112 9.81 2.40 2.19
C TYR A 112 9.99 0.92 1.85
N LYS A 113 9.35 0.04 2.64
CA LYS A 113 9.27 -1.39 2.39
C LYS A 113 7.89 -1.90 2.79
N GLN A 114 7.29 -2.70 1.92
CA GLN A 114 6.02 -3.35 2.19
C GLN A 114 6.03 -4.77 1.66
N SER A 115 5.41 -5.68 2.41
CA SER A 115 5.03 -6.99 1.91
C SER A 115 3.57 -7.25 2.23
N LEU A 116 2.81 -7.70 1.24
CA LEU A 116 1.42 -8.10 1.36
C LEU A 116 1.33 -9.56 0.94
N VAL A 117 0.67 -10.37 1.77
CA VAL A 117 0.36 -11.77 1.48
C VAL A 117 -1.15 -11.94 1.54
N ILE A 118 -1.73 -12.50 0.50
CA ILE A 118 -3.15 -12.80 0.40
C ILE A 118 -3.29 -14.30 0.14
N GLU A 119 -4.13 -14.97 0.93
CA GLU A 119 -4.50 -16.37 0.75
C GLU A 119 -6.01 -16.54 0.95
N SER A 120 -6.57 -17.68 0.53
CA SER A 120 -7.99 -17.98 0.80
C SER A 120 -8.25 -18.10 2.30
N ASP A 121 -9.41 -17.62 2.76
CA ASP A 121 -9.88 -17.88 4.12
C ASP A 121 -10.46 -19.30 4.30
N GLY A 122 -10.50 -20.11 3.24
CA GLY A 122 -11.15 -21.42 3.19
C GLY A 122 -12.65 -21.36 2.92
N LYS A 123 -13.20 -20.16 2.66
CA LYS A 123 -14.59 -19.88 2.31
C LYS A 123 -14.61 -19.04 1.02
N ALA A 124 -15.44 -18.01 0.97
CA ALA A 124 -15.57 -17.09 -0.17
C ALA A 124 -14.67 -15.84 -0.06
N GLY A 125 -13.81 -15.76 0.96
CA GLY A 125 -13.03 -14.57 1.27
C GLY A 125 -11.52 -14.78 1.23
N SER A 126 -10.82 -13.77 1.73
CA SER A 126 -9.36 -13.75 1.80
C SER A 126 -8.87 -13.54 3.23
N LYS A 127 -7.76 -14.18 3.58
CA LYS A 127 -6.90 -13.81 4.70
C LYS A 127 -5.76 -12.96 4.19
N VAL A 128 -5.44 -11.91 4.94
CA VAL A 128 -4.45 -10.92 4.56
C VAL A 128 -3.43 -10.74 5.68
N TYR A 129 -2.15 -10.77 5.30
CA TYR A 129 -1.05 -10.31 6.12
C TYR A 129 -0.34 -9.17 5.40
N MET A 130 -0.08 -8.07 6.10
CA MET A 130 0.73 -6.98 5.58
C MET A 130 1.81 -6.60 6.59
N TYR A 131 3.03 -6.46 6.11
CA TYR A 131 4.10 -5.75 6.79
C TYR A 131 4.34 -4.43 6.07
N TYR A 132 4.49 -3.35 6.83
CA TYR A 132 4.71 -2.01 6.31
C TYR A 132 5.73 -1.27 7.17
N PHE A 133 6.70 -0.66 6.52
CA PHE A 133 7.66 0.25 7.11
C PHE A 133 7.90 1.41 6.17
N ASP A 134 7.88 2.62 6.70
CA ASP A 134 8.42 3.79 6.01
C ASP A 134 9.08 4.79 6.97
N ASN A 135 9.92 5.66 6.39
CA ASN A 135 10.40 6.86 7.05
C ASN A 135 9.68 8.07 6.46
N PRO A 136 8.67 8.64 7.14
CA PRO A 136 7.80 9.66 6.58
C PRO A 136 8.44 11.06 6.45
N GLY A 137 9.76 11.17 6.64
CA GLY A 137 10.54 12.38 6.38
C GLY A 137 10.24 13.53 7.36
N GLY A 138 10.03 13.21 8.63
CA GLY A 138 9.75 14.17 9.69
C GLY A 138 9.01 13.54 10.87
N MET A 139 8.79 14.32 11.93
CA MET A 139 8.01 13.84 13.08
C MET A 139 6.52 13.77 12.71
N ILE A 140 5.91 12.59 12.86
CA ILE A 140 4.47 12.43 12.74
C ILE A 140 3.83 12.76 14.10
N PRO A 141 2.91 13.73 14.18
CA PRO A 141 2.24 14.05 15.44
C PRO A 141 1.47 12.86 16.00
N SER A 142 1.52 12.65 17.32
CA SER A 142 0.83 11.52 17.96
C SER A 142 -0.68 11.53 17.74
N TRP A 143 -1.30 12.71 17.56
CA TRP A 143 -2.71 12.82 17.21
C TRP A 143 -3.02 12.18 15.85
N LEU A 144 -2.10 12.28 14.88
CA LEU A 144 -2.26 11.71 13.54
C LEU A 144 -2.10 10.19 13.58
N VAL A 145 -1.11 9.69 14.34
CA VAL A 145 -0.96 8.25 14.60
C VAL A 145 -2.23 7.67 15.22
N ASN A 146 -2.77 8.34 16.24
CA ASN A 146 -4.00 7.92 16.91
C ASN A 146 -5.22 7.93 15.98
N TRP A 147 -5.36 8.97 15.14
CA TRP A 147 -6.43 9.05 14.16
C TRP A 147 -6.33 7.93 13.11
N ALA A 148 -5.11 7.67 12.60
CA ALA A 148 -4.86 6.61 11.63
C ALA A 148 -5.26 5.24 12.20
N ALA A 149 -4.87 4.95 13.45
CA ALA A 149 -5.20 3.70 14.11
C ALA A 149 -6.71 3.54 14.40
N LYS A 150 -7.38 4.60 14.86
CA LYS A 150 -8.79 4.54 15.28
C LYS A 150 -9.80 4.67 14.14
N SER A 151 -9.44 5.37 13.08
CA SER A 151 -10.39 5.78 12.04
C SER A 151 -9.86 5.58 10.63
N GLY A 152 -8.62 5.98 10.36
CA GLY A 152 -8.02 5.90 9.01
C GLY A 152 -7.95 4.46 8.48
N VAL A 153 -7.26 3.56 9.20
CA VAL A 153 -7.08 2.16 8.78
C VAL A 153 -8.42 1.41 8.71
N PRO A 154 -9.33 1.48 9.70
CA PRO A 154 -10.64 0.84 9.58
C PRO A 154 -11.49 1.35 8.40
N ALA A 155 -11.43 2.65 8.09
CA ALA A 155 -12.12 3.21 6.93
C ALA A 155 -11.51 2.69 5.63
N PHE A 156 -10.18 2.73 5.50
CA PHE A 156 -9.45 2.20 4.35
C PHE A 156 -9.78 0.71 4.08
N LEU A 157 -9.83 -0.12 5.13
CA LEU A 157 -10.19 -1.54 4.99
C LEU A 157 -11.64 -1.74 4.51
N LYS A 158 -12.57 -0.86 4.90
CA LYS A 158 -13.94 -0.89 4.36
C LYS A 158 -13.97 -0.43 2.91
N ASP A 159 -13.19 0.58 2.56
CA ASP A 159 -13.18 1.14 1.22
C ASP A 159 -12.54 0.17 0.22
N ILE A 160 -11.46 -0.54 0.58
CA ILE A 160 -10.90 -1.59 -0.27
C ILE A 160 -11.87 -2.77 -0.44
N GLN A 161 -12.61 -3.15 0.60
CA GLN A 161 -13.62 -4.21 0.49
C GLN A 161 -14.76 -3.79 -0.44
N LYS A 162 -15.25 -2.55 -0.33
CA LYS A 162 -16.24 -1.99 -1.27
C LYS A 162 -15.68 -1.94 -2.69
N ALA A 163 -14.44 -1.52 -2.84
CA ALA A 163 -13.75 -1.46 -4.13
C ALA A 163 -13.69 -2.84 -4.79
N CYS A 164 -13.45 -3.90 -4.02
CA CYS A 164 -13.53 -5.29 -4.52
C CYS A 164 -14.92 -5.63 -5.05
N HIS A 165 -15.99 -5.27 -4.32
CA HIS A 165 -17.36 -5.53 -4.78
C HIS A 165 -17.77 -4.71 -6.01
N SER A 166 -17.20 -3.52 -6.20
CA SER A 166 -17.47 -2.67 -7.37
C SER A 166 -16.47 -2.86 -8.51
N TYR A 167 -15.48 -3.74 -8.37
CA TYR A 167 -14.46 -3.92 -9.38
C TYR A 167 -15.11 -4.47 -10.67
N PRO A 168 -14.93 -3.80 -11.82
CA PRO A 168 -15.47 -4.30 -13.07
C PRO A 168 -14.82 -5.65 -13.37
N LYS A 169 -15.61 -6.73 -13.33
CA LYS A 169 -15.13 -8.04 -13.73
C LYS A 169 -14.63 -7.93 -15.17
N SER A 170 -13.36 -8.27 -15.41
CA SER A 170 -12.90 -8.56 -16.76
C SER A 170 -13.76 -9.71 -17.29
N THR A 171 -14.69 -9.39 -18.18
CA THR A 171 -15.47 -10.37 -18.95
C THR A 171 -14.56 -11.18 -19.86
#